data_AF-A0A967CVX3-F1
#
_entry.id   AF-A0A967CVX3-F1
#
_cell.length_a   1.000
_cell.length_b   1.000
_cell.length_c   1.000
_cell.angle_alpha   90.00
_cell.angle_beta   90.00
_cell.angle_gamma   90.00
#
_symmetry.space_group_name_H-M   'P 1'
#
loop_
_entity.id
_entity.type
_entity.pdbx_description
1 polymer ?
#
loop_
_entity_poly.entity_id
_entity_poly.type
_entity_poly.pdbx_seq_one_letter_code
_entity_poly.pdbx_strand_id
1 'polypeptide(L)'
;MKILKFLIILITIFAPIHLQAEEKNSKLYEGEWISNCSSENEKQCVLERSVFIDKEMKQKLVTIAMQTKSNSDDVRFVLISPLGTVIPQGVKIGFDGKFISEKPYGFNICRQNGCITSMMVKDETLSKFQKGNEMNLEYVAPNGQKININLGLKGFSAEFKKIASN
;
A
#
# COMPACT_ATOMS: atom_id res chain seq x y z
N MET A 1 0.86 -18.79 -77.98
CA MET A 1 0.34 -19.63 -76.87
C MET A 1 1.58 -20.13 -76.11
N LYS A 2 1.97 -19.74 -74.89
CA LYS A 2 1.41 -19.04 -73.72
C LYS A 2 2.59 -18.31 -73.04
N ILE A 3 2.56 -16.99 -72.92
CA ILE A 3 2.51 -16.22 -71.65
C ILE A 3 2.78 -17.08 -70.40
N LEU A 4 3.95 -16.89 -69.78
CA LEU A 4 4.12 -17.15 -68.35
C LEU A 4 4.83 -15.95 -67.71
N LYS A 5 4.00 -14.99 -67.28
CA LYS A 5 4.39 -13.87 -66.42
C LYS A 5 4.80 -14.45 -65.07
N PHE A 6 6.08 -14.30 -64.72
CA PHE A 6 6.58 -14.54 -63.37
C PHE A 6 6.08 -13.39 -62.47
N LEU A 7 4.93 -13.59 -61.84
CA LEU A 7 4.42 -12.69 -60.81
C LEU A 7 5.07 -13.10 -59.48
N ILE A 8 6.12 -12.39 -59.09
CA ILE A 8 6.74 -12.53 -57.77
C ILE A 8 5.76 -11.91 -56.76
N ILE A 9 4.95 -12.74 -56.12
CA ILE A 9 4.10 -12.35 -54.98
C ILE A 9 5.01 -12.34 -53.75
N LEU A 10 5.48 -11.15 -53.37
CA LEU A 10 6.18 -10.90 -52.12
C LEU A 10 5.16 -10.91 -50.98
N ILE A 11 4.97 -12.06 -50.33
CA ILE A 11 4.13 -12.20 -49.13
C ILE A 11 4.89 -11.55 -47.97
N THR A 12 4.55 -10.30 -47.64
CA THR A 12 4.99 -9.65 -46.41
C THR A 12 4.27 -10.29 -45.22
N ILE A 13 4.98 -11.19 -44.53
CA ILE A 13 4.56 -11.76 -43.25
C ILE A 13 4.59 -10.65 -42.21
N PHE A 14 3.47 -9.96 -42.02
CA PHE A 14 3.27 -9.07 -40.87
C PHE A 14 3.01 -9.98 -39.66
N ALA A 15 4.07 -10.35 -38.93
CA ALA A 15 3.90 -10.95 -37.62
C ALA A 15 3.18 -9.93 -36.72
N PRO A 16 2.12 -10.33 -35.99
CA PRO A 16 1.53 -9.45 -34.99
C PRO A 16 2.60 -9.16 -33.95
N ILE A 17 3.03 -7.90 -33.89
CA ILE A 17 3.83 -7.40 -32.78
C ILE A 17 2.94 -7.52 -31.56
N HIS A 18 3.13 -8.57 -30.77
CA HIS A 18 2.60 -8.61 -29.42
C HIS A 18 3.32 -7.50 -28.64
N LEU A 19 2.68 -6.33 -28.51
CA LEU A 19 3.03 -5.35 -27.48
C LEU A 19 2.81 -6.02 -26.12
N GLN A 20 3.83 -6.71 -25.62
CA GLN A 20 3.92 -6.98 -24.19
C GLN A 20 4.26 -5.64 -23.54
N ALA A 21 3.25 -4.98 -22.97
CA ALA A 21 3.50 -3.96 -21.97
C ALA A 21 4.22 -4.65 -20.81
N GLU A 22 5.50 -4.35 -20.66
CA GLU A 22 6.32 -4.86 -19.56
C GLU A 22 5.74 -4.29 -18.26
N GLU A 23 5.11 -5.13 -17.44
CA GLU A 23 4.68 -4.76 -16.10
C GLU A 23 5.96 -4.53 -15.29
N LYS A 24 6.41 -3.27 -15.26
CA LYS A 24 7.61 -2.86 -14.52
C LYS A 24 7.31 -3.02 -13.03
N ASN A 25 7.49 -4.25 -12.55
CA ASN A 25 7.37 -4.63 -11.15
C ASN A 25 8.52 -3.94 -10.40
N SER A 26 8.29 -2.67 -10.08
CA SER A 26 9.27 -1.82 -9.41
C SER A 26 9.45 -2.42 -8.02
N LYS A 27 10.65 -2.93 -7.76
CA LYS A 27 10.98 -3.54 -6.46
C LYS A 27 10.66 -2.54 -5.35
N LEU A 28 9.81 -2.97 -4.42
CA LEU A 28 9.46 -2.20 -3.23
C LEU A 28 10.45 -2.49 -2.10
N TYR A 29 10.68 -1.49 -1.25
CA TYR A 29 11.57 -1.57 -0.09
C TYR A 29 10.78 -1.22 1.17
N GLU A 30 10.92 -2.01 2.23
CA GLU A 30 10.29 -1.71 3.52
C GLU A 30 11.27 -1.03 4.46
N GLY A 31 10.84 0.08 5.07
CA GLY A 31 11.58 0.72 6.15
C GLY A 31 11.34 0.02 7.49
N GLU A 32 12.13 0.40 8.49
CA GLU A 32 11.94 -0.07 9.86
C GLU A 32 10.70 0.56 10.52
N TRP A 33 10.30 -0.04 11.65
CA TRP A 33 9.33 0.58 12.55
C TRP A 33 9.97 1.74 13.30
N ILE A 34 9.32 2.90 13.31
CA ILE A 34 9.81 4.12 13.94
C ILE A 34 8.76 4.64 14.92
N SER A 35 9.14 4.79 16.19
CA SER A 35 8.29 5.38 17.22
C SER A 35 8.71 6.80 17.55
N ASN A 36 7.77 7.72 17.66
CA ASN A 36 7.98 9.08 18.16
C ASN A 36 6.87 9.44 19.16
N CYS A 37 7.22 10.06 20.28
CA CYS A 37 6.26 10.50 21.28
C CYS A 37 6.49 11.97 21.63
N SER A 38 5.41 12.74 21.81
CA SER A 38 5.51 14.11 22.33
C SER A 38 5.98 14.10 23.79
N SER A 39 6.63 15.18 24.21
CA SER A 39 7.09 15.39 25.59
C SER A 39 6.11 16.23 26.42
N GLU A 40 4.88 16.40 25.97
CA GLU A 40 3.87 17.26 26.59
C GLU A 40 3.10 16.53 27.72
N ASN A 41 2.35 17.31 28.51
CA ASN A 41 1.52 16.81 29.62
C ASN A 41 0.55 15.70 29.17
N GLU A 42 0.05 15.78 27.94
CA GLU A 42 -0.67 14.70 27.27
C GLU A 42 0.22 14.09 26.19
N LYS A 43 0.97 13.05 26.57
CA LYS A 43 1.84 12.32 25.66
C LYS A 43 1.02 11.69 24.54
N GLN A 44 1.35 12.04 23.29
CA GLN A 44 0.84 11.40 22.09
C GLN A 44 1.99 10.65 21.44
N CYS A 45 1.79 9.39 21.13
CA CYS A 45 2.79 8.57 20.47
C CYS A 45 2.32 8.14 19.08
N VAL A 46 3.28 8.01 18.17
CA VAL A 46 3.08 7.51 16.82
C VAL A 46 4.10 6.39 16.60
N LEU A 47 3.63 5.24 16.13
CA LEU A 47 4.46 4.17 15.59
C LEU A 47 4.17 4.07 14.10
N GLU A 48 5.14 4.39 13.25
CA GLU A 48 4.99 4.35 11.80
C GLU A 48 5.94 3.37 11.11
N ARG A 49 5.54 2.91 9.92
CA ARG A 49 6.36 2.15 8.98
C ARG A 49 5.98 2.54 7.56
N SER A 50 6.96 2.55 6.66
CA SER A 50 6.78 2.99 5.28
C SER A 50 7.29 1.97 4.27
N VAL A 51 6.64 1.94 3.11
CA VAL A 51 7.14 1.25 1.89
C VAL A 51 7.67 2.30 0.94
N PHE A 52 8.75 2.01 0.23
CA PHE A 52 9.47 2.91 -0.67
C PHE A 52 9.60 2.32 -2.07
N ILE A 53 9.67 3.19 -3.08
CA ILE A 53 9.89 2.80 -4.49
C ILE A 53 11.36 2.82 -4.90
N ASP A 54 12.24 3.38 -4.06
CA ASP A 54 13.67 3.50 -4.27
C ASP A 54 14.47 2.81 -3.17
N LYS A 55 15.67 2.34 -3.53
CA LYS A 55 16.54 1.59 -2.61
C LYS A 55 17.07 2.47 -1.48
N GLU A 56 17.21 3.75 -1.74
CA GLU A 56 17.69 4.77 -0.82
C GLU A 56 16.63 5.18 0.21
N MET A 57 15.40 4.67 0.10
CA MET A 57 14.27 4.93 1.00
C MET A 57 13.94 6.43 1.14
N LYS A 58 14.00 7.17 0.03
CA LYS A 58 13.69 8.61 0.00
C LYS A 58 12.27 8.90 -0.49
N GLN A 59 11.69 8.01 -1.28
CA GLN A 59 10.38 8.18 -1.91
C GLN A 59 9.39 7.19 -1.32
N LYS A 60 8.65 7.66 -0.30
CA LYS A 60 7.58 6.89 0.35
C LYS A 60 6.45 6.62 -0.65
N LEU A 61 6.10 5.35 -0.81
CA LEU A 61 4.92 4.89 -1.54
C LEU A 61 3.69 4.89 -0.63
N VAL A 62 3.83 4.25 0.53
CA VAL A 62 2.78 4.11 1.55
C VAL A 62 3.41 4.35 2.93
N THR A 63 2.65 4.95 3.83
CA THR A 63 2.97 4.98 5.27
C THR A 63 1.78 4.49 6.06
N ILE A 64 2.01 3.57 7.00
CA ILE A 64 1.04 3.24 8.04
C ILE A 64 1.52 3.78 9.37
N ALA A 65 0.58 4.14 10.23
CA ALA A 65 0.87 4.60 11.57
C ALA A 65 -0.20 4.14 12.57
N MET A 66 0.24 3.82 13.78
CA MET A 66 -0.59 3.68 14.97
C MET A 66 -0.37 4.89 15.86
N GLN A 67 -1.46 5.54 16.26
CA GLN A 67 -1.44 6.68 17.17
C GLN A 67 -2.10 6.29 18.49
N THR A 68 -1.45 6.62 19.60
CA THR A 68 -1.95 6.44 20.97
C THR A 68 -1.85 7.75 21.74
N LYS A 69 -2.68 7.88 22.78
CA LYS A 69 -2.65 9.02 23.70
C LYS A 69 -2.58 8.48 25.12
N SER A 70 -1.76 9.11 25.96
CA SER A 70 -1.76 8.86 27.41
C SER A 70 -3.16 9.00 28.01
N ASN A 71 -3.46 8.14 28.99
CA ASN A 71 -4.77 8.06 29.67
C ASN A 71 -5.94 7.69 28.73
N SER A 72 -5.65 7.01 27.63
CA SER A 72 -6.67 6.49 26.71
C SER A 72 -6.24 5.14 26.16
N ASP A 73 -7.20 4.22 26.08
CA ASP A 73 -7.00 2.91 25.43
C ASP A 73 -7.25 3.00 23.91
N ASP A 74 -7.64 4.18 23.41
CA ASP A 74 -7.93 4.41 22.01
C ASP A 74 -6.66 4.35 21.16
N VAL A 75 -6.68 3.43 20.21
CA VAL A 75 -5.64 3.32 19.17
C VAL A 75 -6.24 3.76 17.85
N ARG A 76 -5.62 4.74 17.20
CA ARG A 76 -6.01 5.18 15.86
C ARG A 76 -5.02 4.66 14.83
N PHE A 77 -5.53 3.97 13.83
CA PHE A 77 -4.78 3.61 12.65
C PHE A 77 -4.88 4.72 11.61
N VAL A 78 -3.76 5.05 10.99
CA VAL A 78 -3.64 6.01 9.89
C VAL A 78 -2.87 5.37 8.75
N LEU A 79 -3.40 5.49 7.54
CA LEU A 79 -2.77 5.05 6.29
C LEU A 79 -2.67 6.25 5.36
N ILE A 80 -1.45 6.57 4.95
CA ILE A 80 -1.16 7.54 3.89
C ILE A 80 -0.91 6.73 2.62
N SER A 81 -1.86 6.82 1.70
CA SER A 81 -1.87 6.07 0.44
C SER A 81 -1.14 6.81 -0.69
N PRO A 82 -0.68 6.10 -1.73
CA PRO A 82 0.02 6.71 -2.85
C PRO A 82 -0.88 7.69 -3.59
N LEU A 83 -0.26 8.70 -4.20
CA LEU A 83 -0.94 9.55 -5.16
C LEU A 83 -1.25 8.78 -6.45
N GLY A 84 -2.29 9.20 -7.16
CA GLY A 84 -2.70 8.59 -8.43
C GLY A 84 -3.68 7.42 -8.30
N THR A 85 -4.12 7.06 -7.08
CA THR A 85 -5.23 6.10 -6.89
C THR A 85 -6.60 6.74 -7.16
N VAL A 86 -7.58 5.92 -7.55
CA VAL A 86 -8.95 6.36 -7.80
C VAL A 86 -9.67 6.61 -6.47
N ILE A 87 -9.82 7.89 -6.11
CA ILE A 87 -10.38 8.33 -4.82
C ILE A 87 -11.73 7.65 -4.48
N PRO A 88 -12.73 7.57 -5.39
CA PRO A 88 -14.00 6.91 -5.09
C PRO A 88 -13.90 5.43 -4.75
N GLN A 89 -12.83 4.75 -5.15
CA GLN A 89 -12.63 3.31 -4.90
C GLN A 89 -12.00 3.03 -3.53
N GLY A 90 -11.40 4.04 -2.89
CA GLY A 90 -10.79 3.87 -1.57
C GLY A 90 -9.64 2.85 -1.57
N VAL A 91 -9.48 2.16 -0.45
CA VAL A 91 -8.46 1.13 -0.22
C VAL A 91 -9.04 -0.06 0.53
N LYS A 92 -8.74 -1.29 0.11
CA LYS A 92 -9.01 -2.46 0.95
C LYS A 92 -7.81 -2.75 1.84
N ILE A 93 -8.11 -3.10 3.09
CA ILE A 93 -7.13 -3.43 4.12
C ILE A 93 -7.31 -4.89 4.49
N GLY A 94 -6.21 -5.63 4.56
CA GLY A 94 -6.20 -7.05 4.89
C GLY A 94 -4.95 -7.48 5.62
N PHE A 95 -4.95 -8.75 6.03
CA PHE A 95 -3.83 -9.41 6.69
C PHE A 95 -3.74 -10.84 6.17
N ASP A 96 -2.52 -11.27 5.88
CA ASP A 96 -2.21 -12.62 5.39
C ASP A 96 -3.16 -13.09 4.27
N GLY A 97 -3.42 -12.20 3.30
CA GLY A 97 -4.26 -12.42 2.13
C GLY A 97 -5.76 -12.29 2.34
N LYS A 98 -6.22 -11.91 3.55
CA LYS A 98 -7.66 -11.78 3.86
C LYS A 98 -8.03 -10.34 4.23
N PHE A 99 -8.97 -9.76 3.49
CA PHE A 99 -9.49 -8.43 3.78
C PHE A 99 -10.39 -8.43 5.01
N ILE A 100 -10.29 -7.37 5.82
CA ILE A 100 -11.08 -7.22 7.06
C ILE A 100 -12.48 -6.62 6.81
N SER A 101 -12.74 -6.17 5.59
CA SER A 101 -14.02 -5.60 5.14
C SER A 101 -14.22 -5.91 3.66
N GLU A 102 -15.45 -6.19 3.26
CA GLU A 102 -15.82 -6.34 1.85
C GLU A 102 -15.76 -4.99 1.12
N LYS A 103 -16.20 -3.92 1.81
CA LYS A 103 -16.18 -2.55 1.27
C LYS A 103 -14.80 -1.93 1.50
N PRO A 104 -14.23 -1.23 0.50
CA PRO A 104 -13.04 -0.43 0.69
C PRO A 104 -13.26 0.68 1.72
N TYR A 105 -12.19 1.04 2.42
CA TYR A 105 -12.13 2.20 3.28
C TYR A 105 -11.95 3.45 2.43
N GLY A 106 -12.80 4.45 2.64
CA GLY A 106 -12.71 5.74 1.93
C GLY A 106 -11.58 6.61 2.45
N PHE A 107 -11.02 7.44 1.58
CA PHE A 107 -10.08 8.47 1.96
C PHE A 107 -10.80 9.60 2.71
N ASN A 108 -10.30 9.95 3.89
CA ASN A 108 -10.83 11.08 4.67
C ASN A 108 -10.39 12.42 4.06
N ILE A 109 -9.12 12.52 3.66
CA ILE A 109 -8.55 13.76 3.13
C ILE A 109 -7.30 13.48 2.30
N CYS A 110 -7.09 14.23 1.22
CA CYS A 110 -5.86 14.17 0.43
C CYS A 110 -4.99 15.40 0.65
N ARG A 111 -3.68 15.16 0.73
CA ARG A 111 -2.61 16.14 0.97
C ARG A 111 -1.48 15.87 -0.02
N GLN A 112 -0.48 16.75 -0.04
CA GLN A 112 0.68 16.63 -0.93
C GLN A 112 1.45 15.31 -0.73
N ASN A 113 1.45 14.77 0.48
CA ASN A 113 2.12 13.52 0.83
C ASN A 113 1.25 12.26 0.63
N GLY A 114 -0.01 12.39 0.21
CA GLY A 114 -0.88 11.26 -0.06
C GLY A 114 -2.33 11.46 0.39
N CYS A 115 -3.15 10.43 0.14
CA CYS A 115 -4.53 10.37 0.62
C CYS A 115 -4.62 9.57 1.93
N ILE A 116 -5.23 10.19 2.94
CA ILE A 116 -5.28 9.66 4.30
C ILE A 116 -6.57 8.86 4.49
N THR A 117 -6.43 7.64 5.00
CA THR A 117 -7.50 6.83 5.57
C THR A 117 -7.20 6.62 7.04
N SER A 118 -8.19 6.77 7.92
CA SER A 118 -8.02 6.58 9.35
C SER A 118 -9.23 5.85 9.95
N MET A 119 -8.96 5.04 10.96
CA MET A 119 -9.99 4.32 11.70
C MET A 119 -9.54 4.08 13.15
N MET A 120 -10.52 4.00 14.04
CA MET A 120 -10.28 3.46 15.38
C MET A 120 -10.01 1.96 15.26
N VAL A 121 -8.94 1.49 15.90
CA VAL A 121 -8.53 0.09 15.88
C VAL A 121 -9.33 -0.66 16.93
N LYS A 122 -10.07 -1.68 16.48
CA LYS A 122 -10.71 -2.65 17.36
C LYS A 122 -9.71 -3.71 17.78
N ASP A 123 -9.93 -4.36 18.93
CA ASP A 123 -9.08 -5.44 19.45
C ASP A 123 -8.80 -6.55 18.44
N GLU A 124 -9.81 -6.94 17.64
CA GLU A 124 -9.64 -7.95 16.58
C GLU A 124 -8.60 -7.51 15.54
N THR A 125 -8.68 -6.25 15.08
CA THR A 125 -7.74 -5.69 14.11
C THR A 125 -6.35 -5.53 14.73
N LEU A 126 -6.26 -5.08 15.98
CA LEU A 126 -4.98 -5.01 16.69
C LEU A 126 -4.33 -6.39 16.81
N SER A 127 -5.12 -7.44 17.10
CA SER A 127 -4.62 -8.82 17.16
C SER A 127 -4.07 -9.29 15.81
N LYS A 128 -4.68 -8.88 14.69
CA LYS A 128 -4.16 -9.16 13.34
C LYS A 128 -2.82 -8.49 13.09
N PHE A 129 -2.63 -7.23 13.50
CA PHE A 129 -1.31 -6.60 13.44
C PHE A 129 -0.25 -7.32 14.30
N GLN A 130 -0.64 -7.81 15.49
CA GLN A 130 0.29 -8.43 16.42
C GLN A 130 0.71 -9.86 16.04
N LYS A 131 -0.17 -10.61 15.38
CA LYS A 131 0.01 -12.03 15.05
C LYS A 131 0.25 -12.30 13.56
N GLY A 132 -0.16 -11.39 12.69
CA GLY A 132 -0.03 -11.54 11.25
C GLY A 132 1.41 -11.42 10.77
N ASN A 133 1.69 -11.95 9.59
CA ASN A 133 3.01 -11.86 8.95
C ASN A 133 3.09 -10.61 8.08
N GLU A 134 2.01 -10.32 7.35
CA GLU A 134 1.90 -9.17 6.47
C GLU A 134 0.54 -8.49 6.55
N MET A 135 0.55 -7.19 6.32
CA MET A 135 -0.62 -6.39 6.02
C MET A 135 -0.72 -6.22 4.51
N ASN A 136 -1.93 -6.39 3.96
CA ASN A 136 -2.21 -6.26 2.53
C ASN A 136 -3.05 -5.02 2.27
N LEU A 137 -2.69 -4.27 1.23
CA LEU A 137 -3.42 -3.10 0.74
C LEU A 137 -3.76 -3.29 -0.74
N GLU A 138 -5.04 -3.17 -1.11
CA GLU A 138 -5.48 -3.20 -2.51
C GLU A 138 -6.02 -1.81 -2.90
N TYR A 139 -5.45 -1.25 -3.95
CA TYR A 139 -5.83 0.03 -4.56
C TYR A 139 -6.30 -0.18 -5.99
N VAL A 140 -7.06 0.77 -6.52
CA VAL A 140 -7.44 0.82 -7.94
C VAL A 140 -6.76 2.02 -8.60
N ALA A 141 -6.05 1.76 -9.69
CA ALA A 141 -5.43 2.77 -10.54
C ALA A 141 -6.43 3.33 -11.58
N PRO A 142 -6.15 4.49 -12.22
CA PRO A 142 -7.10 5.14 -13.14
C PRO A 142 -7.41 4.30 -14.39
N ASN A 143 -6.50 3.40 -14.78
CA ASN A 143 -6.71 2.43 -15.86
C ASN A 143 -7.53 1.21 -15.43
N GLY A 144 -8.04 1.18 -14.19
CA GLY A 144 -8.78 0.05 -13.62
C GLY A 144 -7.91 -1.08 -13.08
N GLN A 145 -6.58 -1.01 -13.20
CA GLN A 145 -5.68 -2.01 -12.67
C GLN A 145 -5.71 -2.00 -11.14
N LYS A 146 -5.71 -3.20 -10.55
CA LYS A 146 -5.53 -3.37 -9.11
C LYS A 146 -4.06 -3.36 -8.76
N ILE A 147 -3.69 -2.54 -7.78
CA ILE A 147 -2.34 -2.47 -7.23
C ILE A 147 -2.39 -3.06 -5.83
N ASN A 148 -1.61 -4.11 -5.60
CA ASN A 148 -1.47 -4.74 -4.29
C ASN A 148 -0.14 -4.34 -3.67
N ILE A 149 -0.17 -3.90 -2.41
CA ILE A 149 1.02 -3.58 -1.63
C ILE A 149 0.97 -4.42 -0.36
N ASN A 150 2.02 -5.20 -0.14
CA ASN A 150 2.21 -5.98 1.08
C ASN A 150 3.27 -5.30 1.95
N LEU A 151 3.04 -5.32 3.27
CA LEU A 151 3.95 -4.78 4.27
C LEU A 151 4.17 -5.83 5.36
N GLY A 152 5.42 -6.24 5.58
CA GLY A 152 5.79 -7.11 6.68
C GLY A 152 5.48 -6.51 8.06
N LEU A 153 4.92 -7.34 8.95
CA LEU A 153 4.54 -6.97 10.31
C LEU A 153 5.54 -7.40 11.38
N LYS A 154 6.67 -8.00 10.96
CA LYS A 154 7.76 -8.37 11.88
C LYS A 154 8.18 -7.16 12.71
N GLY A 155 8.28 -7.36 14.02
CA GLY A 155 8.66 -6.31 14.98
C GLY A 155 7.51 -5.43 15.49
N PHE A 156 6.33 -5.46 14.85
CA PHE A 156 5.19 -4.62 15.24
C PHE A 156 4.87 -4.73 16.74
N SER A 157 4.67 -5.95 17.24
CA SER A 157 4.28 -6.19 18.63
C SER A 157 5.28 -5.66 19.66
N ALA A 158 6.58 -5.67 19.34
CA ALA A 158 7.61 -5.17 20.23
C ALA A 158 7.61 -3.63 20.27
N GLU A 159 7.48 -2.99 19.11
CA GLU A 159 7.46 -1.53 18.99
C GLU A 159 6.13 -0.93 19.47
N PHE A 160 5.01 -1.60 19.21
CA PHE A 160 3.70 -1.14 19.64
C PHE A 160 3.59 -1.06 21.16
N LYS A 161 4.19 -2.01 21.90
CA LYS A 161 4.25 -1.94 23.37
C LYS A 161 4.90 -0.67 23.89
N LYS A 162 5.88 -0.10 23.17
CA LYS A 162 6.57 1.13 23.58
C LYS A 162 5.66 2.36 23.52
N ILE A 163 4.66 2.35 22.64
CA ILE A 163 3.71 3.46 22.47
C ILE A 163 2.36 3.21 23.16
N ALA A 164 2.01 1.95 23.44
CA ALA A 164 0.79 1.57 24.15
C ALA A 164 0.93 1.61 25.67
N SER A 165 2.15 1.72 26.19
CA SER A 165 2.41 1.85 27.63
C SER A 165 2.08 3.27 28.07
N ASN A 166 0.98 3.40 28.81
CA ASN A 166 0.65 4.58 29.62
C ASN A 166 1.75 4.84 30.66
#